data_AF-A0AAX0L9P2-F1
#
_entry.id   AF-A0AAX0L9P2-F1
#
_cell.length_a   1.000
_cell.length_b   1.000
_cell.length_c   1.000
_cell.angle_alpha   90.00
_cell.angle_beta   90.00
_cell.angle_gamma   90.00
#
_symmetry.space_group_name_H-M   'P 1'
#
loop_
_entity.id
_entity.type
_entity.pdbx_description
1 polymer ?
#
loop_
_entity_poly.entity_id
_entity_poly.type
_entity_poly.pdbx_seq_one_letter_code
_entity_poly.pdbx_strand_id
1 'polypeptide(L)'
;MDWKFEYIQHKIDANAIREIAKLGDDELKLLLASLICEITSGIKYIPNKKAKVELAKMLIRKNTDKEKVFSLTGISKATYFKLKKGEMNG
;
A
#
# COMPACT_ATOMS: atom_id res chain seq x y z
N MET A 1 9.26 0.77 -10.69
CA MET A 1 8.46 1.79 -9.98
C MET A 1 9.32 3.04 -9.84
N ASP A 2 8.92 4.06 -9.07
CA ASP A 2 9.85 5.16 -8.72
C ASP A 2 10.78 4.67 -7.60
N TRP A 3 12.09 4.95 -7.72
CA TRP A 3 13.10 4.45 -6.78
C TRP A 3 12.82 4.85 -5.33
N LYS A 4 12.17 5.99 -5.09
CA LYS A 4 11.80 6.44 -3.73
C LYS A 4 10.78 5.50 -3.11
N PHE A 5 9.83 5.02 -3.90
CA PHE A 5 8.84 4.07 -3.43
C PHE A 5 9.48 2.70 -3.16
N GLU A 6 10.36 2.25 -4.05
CA GLU A 6 11.09 0.99 -3.88
C GLU A 6 11.96 1.03 -2.62
N TYR A 7 12.65 2.14 -2.37
CA TYR A 7 13.39 2.37 -1.12
C TYR A 7 12.50 2.24 0.12
N ILE A 8 11.34 2.91 0.13
CA ILE A 8 10.35 2.81 1.21
C ILE A 8 9.90 1.34 1.39
N GLN A 9 9.55 0.66 0.30
CA GLN A 9 9.09 -0.72 0.34
C GLN A 9 10.16 -1.67 0.89
N HIS A 10 11.43 -1.48 0.54
CA HIS A 10 12.54 -2.28 1.04
C HIS A 10 12.82 -2.08 2.53
N LYS A 11 12.47 -0.93 3.10
CA LYS A 11 12.62 -0.64 4.53
C LYS A 11 11.50 -1.22 5.39
N ILE A 12 10.42 -1.71 4.78
CA ILE A 12 9.29 -2.30 5.49
C ILE A 12 9.49 -3.81 5.61
N ASP A 13 9.74 -4.28 6.83
CA ASP A 13 9.70 -5.71 7.15
C ASP A 13 8.25 -6.15 7.48
N ALA A 14 7.67 -6.97 6.62
CA ALA A 14 6.32 -7.49 6.80
C ALA A 14 6.15 -8.32 8.09
N ASN A 15 7.20 -8.97 8.59
CA ASN A 15 7.14 -9.70 9.86
C ASN A 15 7.07 -8.73 11.04
N ALA A 16 7.92 -7.71 11.05
CA ALA A 16 7.84 -6.65 12.05
C ALA A 16 6.46 -5.98 12.07
N ILE A 17 5.85 -5.71 10.90
CA ILE A 17 4.48 -5.16 10.81
C ILE A 17 3.44 -6.09 11.45
N ARG A 18 3.54 -7.41 11.25
CA ARG A 18 2.61 -8.36 11.86
C ARG A 18 2.76 -8.45 13.38
N GLU A 19 3.98 -8.30 13.89
CA GLU A 19 4.23 -8.30 15.33
C GLU A 19 3.68 -7.03 16.00
N ILE A 20 3.93 -5.84 15.44
CA ILE A 20 3.42 -4.59 16.01
C ILE A 20 1.89 -4.49 15.92
N ALA A 21 1.25 -5.17 14.97
CA ALA A 21 -0.21 -5.22 14.85
C ALA A 21 -0.90 -5.93 16.03
N LYS A 22 -0.12 -6.57 16.93
CA LYS A 22 -0.61 -7.16 18.18
C LYS A 22 -0.68 -6.13 19.33
N LEU A 23 -0.11 -4.95 19.15
CA LEU A 23 -0.12 -3.87 20.15
C LEU A 23 -1.51 -3.25 20.28
N GLY A 24 -1.72 -2.48 21.36
CA GLY A 24 -2.88 -1.61 21.49
C GLY A 24 -2.90 -0.50 20.44
N ASP A 25 -4.07 0.08 20.22
CA ASP A 25 -4.29 1.06 19.15
C ASP A 25 -3.36 2.27 19.24
N ASP A 26 -3.08 2.76 20.44
CA ASP A 26 -2.29 3.97 20.63
C ASP A 26 -0.79 3.70 20.50
N GLU A 27 -0.30 2.57 21.00
CA GLU A 27 1.07 2.11 20.77
C GLU A 27 1.32 1.83 19.28
N LEU A 28 0.36 1.19 18.60
CA LEU A 28 0.44 0.91 17.17
C LEU A 28 0.51 2.21 16.35
N LYS A 29 -0.34 3.20 16.65
CA LYS A 29 -0.31 4.50 15.97
C LYS A 29 1.03 5.20 16.16
N LEU A 30 1.54 5.26 17.40
CA LEU A 30 2.79 5.95 17.69
C LEU A 30 3.98 5.28 17.00
N LEU A 31 4.04 3.95 17.04
CA LEU A 31 5.11 3.19 16.41
C LEU A 31 5.08 3.33 14.89
N LEU A 32 3.90 3.21 14.27
CA LEU A 32 3.76 3.42 12.82
C LEU A 32 4.14 4.84 12.40
N ALA A 33 3.74 5.85 13.16
CA ALA A 33 4.14 7.24 12.90
C ALA A 33 5.67 7.40 12.96
N SER A 34 6.32 6.84 13.98
CA SER A 34 7.77 6.85 14.11
C SER A 34 8.46 6.18 12.92
N LEU A 35 7.99 4.99 12.53
CA LEU A 35 8.53 4.25 11.38
C LEU A 35 8.38 5.04 10.07
N ILE A 36 7.23 5.67 9.85
CA ILE A 36 6.99 6.51 8.68
C ILE A 36 7.98 7.69 8.69
N CYS A 37 8.15 8.38 9.81
CA CYS A 37 9.10 9.49 9.93
C CYS A 37 10.54 9.05 9.63
N GLU A 38 10.98 7.90 10.16
CA GLU A 38 12.31 7.36 9.90
C GLU A 38 12.52 7.03 8.42
N ILE A 39 11.59 6.29 7.82
CA ILE A 39 11.69 5.85 6.43
C ILE A 39 11.65 7.04 5.46
N THR A 40 10.84 8.05 5.77
CA THR A 40 10.60 9.20 4.87
C THR A 40 11.51 10.39 5.14
N SER A 41 12.36 10.33 6.17
CA SER A 41 13.31 11.37 6.49
C SER A 41 14.20 11.70 5.28
N GLY A 42 14.25 13.00 4.91
CA GLY A 42 14.98 13.47 3.74
C GLY A 42 14.29 13.25 2.38
N ILE A 43 13.14 12.56 2.32
CA ILE A 43 12.38 12.35 1.08
C ILE A 43 11.40 13.51 0.85
N LYS A 44 11.73 14.39 -0.10
CA LYS A 44 10.93 15.59 -0.40
C LYS A 44 9.55 15.31 -1.05
N TYR A 45 9.41 14.18 -1.74
CA TYR A 45 8.15 13.77 -2.40
C TYR A 45 8.05 12.24 -2.48
N ILE A 46 6.90 11.70 -2.06
CA ILE A 46 6.61 10.26 -2.10
C ILE A 46 5.54 9.99 -3.18
N PRO A 47 5.88 9.29 -4.26
CA PRO A 47 4.92 8.97 -5.32
C PRO A 47 3.93 7.90 -4.85
N ASN A 48 2.71 8.31 -4.47
CA ASN A 48 1.70 7.39 -3.94
C ASN A 48 0.69 6.87 -5.00
N LYS A 49 0.51 7.58 -6.11
CA LYS A 49 -0.55 7.26 -7.09
C LYS A 49 -0.28 5.96 -7.83
N LYS A 50 0.97 5.76 -8.28
CA LYS A 50 1.40 4.52 -8.94
C LYS A 50 1.33 3.34 -7.96
N ALA A 51 1.77 3.54 -6.72
CA ALA A 51 1.71 2.52 -5.68
C ALA A 51 0.29 1.99 -5.41
N LYS A 52 -0.70 2.90 -5.31
CA LYS A 52 -2.12 2.52 -5.15
C LYS A 52 -2.62 1.67 -6.32
N VAL A 53 -2.23 2.02 -7.56
CA VAL A 53 -2.61 1.26 -8.76
C VAL A 53 -1.98 -0.13 -8.76
N GLU A 54 -0.69 -0.25 -8.42
CA GLU A 54 -0.02 -1.54 -8.35
C GLU A 54 -0.60 -2.44 -7.27
N LEU A 55 -0.88 -1.91 -6.07
CA LEU A 55 -1.57 -2.65 -5.02
C LEU A 55 -2.96 -3.13 -5.50
N ALA A 56 -3.73 -2.27 -6.18
CA ALA A 56 -5.03 -2.65 -6.71
C ALA A 56 -4.95 -3.78 -7.74
N LYS A 57 -4.00 -3.72 -8.68
CA LYS A 57 -3.76 -4.80 -9.66
C LYS A 57 -3.44 -6.11 -8.95
N MET A 58 -2.54 -6.09 -7.97
CA MET A 58 -2.19 -7.28 -7.19
C MET A 58 -3.39 -7.90 -6.49
N LEU A 59 -4.25 -7.08 -5.87
CA LEU A 59 -5.46 -7.55 -5.18
C LEU A 59 -6.50 -8.11 -6.16
N ILE A 60 -6.67 -7.47 -7.32
CA ILE A 60 -7.56 -7.93 -8.40
C ILE A 60 -7.11 -9.29 -8.93
N ARG A 61 -5.81 -9.47 -9.23
CA ARG A 61 -5.25 -10.76 -9.67
C ARG A 61 -5.47 -11.87 -8.65
N LYS A 62 -5.44 -11.54 -7.36
CA LYS A 62 -5.75 -12.46 -6.26
C LYS A 62 -7.25 -12.69 -6.04
N ASN A 63 -8.10 -12.18 -6.93
CA ASN A 63 -9.56 -12.23 -6.82
C ASN A 63 -10.10 -11.70 -5.47
N THR A 64 -9.45 -10.67 -4.94
CA THR A 64 -9.89 -10.00 -3.69
C THR A 64 -11.24 -9.33 -3.93
N ASP A 65 -12.11 -9.39 -2.92
CA ASP A 65 -13.40 -8.70 -2.95
C ASP A 65 -13.26 -7.21 -3.33
N LYS A 66 -14.20 -6.73 -4.14
CA LYS A 66 -14.18 -5.38 -4.72
C LYS A 66 -14.24 -4.29 -3.65
N GLU A 67 -15.09 -4.43 -2.63
CA GLU A 67 -15.18 -3.43 -1.55
C GLU A 67 -13.89 -3.41 -0.73
N LYS A 68 -13.28 -4.58 -0.51
CA LYS A 68 -11.96 -4.68 0.13
C LYS A 68 -10.87 -3.99 -0.71
N VAL A 69 -10.87 -4.15 -2.03
CA VAL A 69 -9.95 -3.41 -2.93
C VAL A 69 -10.13 -1.90 -2.78
N PHE A 70 -11.36 -1.40 -2.74
CA PHE A 70 -11.62 0.03 -2.55
C PHE A 70 -11.10 0.53 -1.19
N SER A 71 -11.40 -0.19 -0.11
CA SER A 71 -10.97 0.19 1.24
C SER A 71 -9.45 0.27 1.38
N LEU A 72 -8.71 -0.67 0.79
CA LEU A 72 -7.26 -0.77 0.96
C LEU A 72 -6.46 0.16 0.05
N THR A 73 -7.02 0.54 -1.10
CA THR A 73 -6.27 1.28 -2.13
C THR A 73 -6.77 2.71 -2.33
N GLY A 74 -8.03 2.97 -2.01
CA GLY A 74 -8.69 4.26 -2.25
C GLY A 74 -8.82 4.62 -3.74
N ILE A 75 -8.74 3.66 -4.66
CA ILE A 75 -8.97 3.93 -6.09
C ILE A 75 -10.45 4.15 -6.39
N SER A 76 -10.74 4.92 -7.44
CA SER A 76 -12.12 5.12 -7.89
C SER A 76 -12.72 3.84 -8.50
N LYS A 77 -14.05 3.76 -8.50
CA LYS A 77 -14.82 2.70 -9.19
C LYS A 77 -14.43 2.58 -10.67
N ALA A 78 -14.31 3.71 -11.37
CA ALA A 78 -13.92 3.74 -12.79
C ALA A 78 -12.49 3.18 -12.99
N THR A 79 -11.55 3.56 -12.12
CA THR A 79 -10.18 3.02 -12.15
C THR A 79 -10.17 1.51 -11.93
N TYR A 80 -10.93 0.99 -10.96
CA TYR A 80 -11.02 -0.45 -10.70
C TYR A 80 -11.50 -1.24 -11.91
N PHE A 81 -12.60 -0.85 -12.55
CA PHE A 81 -13.12 -1.61 -13.70
C PHE A 81 -12.19 -1.55 -14.91
N LYS A 82 -11.50 -0.43 -15.12
CA LYS A 82 -10.45 -0.31 -16.14
C LYS A 82 -9.31 -1.29 -15.87
N LEU A 83 -8.83 -1.35 -14.63
CA LEU A 83 -7.75 -2.27 -14.23
C LEU A 83 -8.22 -3.71 -14.33
N LYS A 84 -9.38 -4.07 -13.77
CA LYS A 84 -9.92 -5.43 -13.81
C LYS A 84 -10.05 -5.96 -15.24
N LYS A 85 -10.55 -5.14 -16.18
CA LYS A 85 -10.59 -5.52 -17.59
C LYS A 85 -9.19 -5.77 -18.17
N GLY A 86 -8.20 -4.95 -17.81
CA GLY A 86 -6.82 -5.14 -18.25
C GLY A 86 -6.17 -6.41 -17.69
N GLU A 87 -6.39 -6.71 -16.41
CA GLU A 87 -5.80 -7.88 -15.74
C GLU A 87 -6.47 -9.22 -16.09
N MET A 88 -7.73 -9.21 -16.54
CA MET A 88 -8.45 -10.42 -16.97
C MET A 88 -8.23 -10.78 -18.45
N ASN A 89 -7.68 -9.86 -19.24
CA ASN A 89 -7.46 -10.02 -20.68
C ASN A 89 -5.97 -10.20 -21.05
N GLY A 90 -5.09 -10.28 -20.04
CA GLY A 90 -3.64 -10.40 -20.21
C GLY A 90 -3.06 -11.57 -19.43
#